data_AF-A0A7Y2B384-F1
#
_entry.id   AF-A0A7Y2B384-F1
#
_cell.length_a   1.000
_cell.length_b   1.000
_cell.length_c   1.000
_cell.angle_alpha   90.00
_cell.angle_beta   90.00
_cell.angle_gamma   90.00
#
_symmetry.space_group_name_H-M   'P 1'
#
loop_
_entity.id
_entity.type
_entity.pdbx_description
1 polymer ?
#
loop_
_entity_poly.entity_id
_entity_poly.type
_entity_poly.pdbx_seq_one_letter_code
_entity_poly.pdbx_strand_id
1 'polypeptide(L)' 'APTVLYLMGYPVHDGMEGKVLSDIFVEGYVRNNPPAFRAYDAAAAPDAPAGESAEDALKATLQSLGYLN' A
#
# COMPACT_ATOMS: atom_id res chain seq x y z
N ALA A 1 5.52 -7.17 -0.34
CA ALA A 1 6.40 -7.33 -1.53
C ALA A 1 6.40 -6.02 -2.34
N PRO A 2 7.56 -5.38 -2.56
CA PRO A 2 7.69 -4.07 -3.22
C PRO A 2 6.98 -3.95 -4.57
N THR A 3 7.05 -5.01 -5.39
CA THR A 3 6.43 -5.06 -6.72
C THR A 3 4.90 -4.92 -6.68
N VAL A 4 4.24 -5.46 -5.66
CA VAL A 4 2.78 -5.36 -5.52
C VAL A 4 2.35 -3.95 -5.17
N LEU A 5 3.09 -3.26 -4.29
CA LEU A 5 2.81 -1.85 -3.99
C LEU A 5 2.98 -0.96 -5.22
N TYR A 6 4.05 -1.21 -5.97
CA TYR A 6 4.31 -0.51 -7.22
C TYR A 6 3.20 -0.74 -8.27
N LEU A 7 2.69 -1.97 -8.42
CA LEU A 7 1.53 -2.28 -9.27
C LEU A 7 0.26 -1.53 -8.86
N MET A 8 0.09 -1.33 -7.55
CA MET A 8 -1.07 -0.65 -6.98
C MET A 8 -0.90 0.88 -6.95
N GLY A 9 0.21 1.41 -7.49
CA GLY A 9 0.51 2.85 -7.49
C GLY A 9 0.89 3.42 -6.12
N TYR A 10 1.16 2.57 -5.14
CA TYR A 10 1.63 2.99 -3.82
C TYR A 10 3.14 3.21 -3.82
N PRO A 11 3.65 4.15 -3.00
CA PRO A 11 5.08 4.33 -2.82
C PRO A 11 5.72 3.07 -2.24
N VAL A 12 6.93 2.78 -2.70
CA VAL A 12 7.75 1.71 -2.13
C VAL A 12 8.59 2.32 -1.01
N HIS A 13 8.62 1.66 0.14
CA HIS A 13 9.33 2.16 1.31
C HIS A 13 10.77 1.65 1.36
N ASP A 14 11.70 2.50 1.78
CA ASP A 14 13.13 2.16 1.89
C ASP A 14 13.40 1.02 2.91
N GLY A 15 12.52 0.82 3.87
CA GLY A 15 12.60 -0.27 4.85
C GLY A 15 12.05 -1.62 4.36
N MET A 16 11.50 -1.70 3.14
CA MET A 16 11.05 -2.99 2.60
C MET A 16 12.23 -3.83 2.11
N GLU A 17 12.33 -5.06 2.61
CA GLU A 17 13.23 -6.04 2.03
C GLU A 17 12.82 -6.41 0.59
N GLY A 18 13.78 -6.35 -0.32
CA GLY A 18 13.62 -6.70 -1.73
C GLY A 18 13.58 -5.49 -2.68
N LYS A 19 13.53 -5.78 -3.97
CA LYS A 19 13.49 -4.77 -5.05
C LYS A 19 12.22 -4.92 -5.88
N VAL A 20 11.78 -3.83 -6.49
CA VAL A 20 10.78 -3.90 -7.56
C VAL A 20 11.40 -4.68 -8.72
N LEU A 21 10.71 -5.73 -9.16
CA LEU A 21 11.14 -6.52 -10.33
C LEU A 21 10.85 -5.71 -11.59
N SER A 22 11.73 -4.80 -11.99
CA SER A 22 11.56 -3.96 -13.19
C SER A 22 11.35 -4.78 -14.47
N ASP A 23 11.95 -5.97 -14.52
CA ASP A 23 12.06 -6.78 -15.74
C ASP A 23 10.74 -7.47 -16.12
N ILE A 24 9.75 -7.50 -15.21
CA ILE A 24 8.41 -8.02 -15.53
C ILE A 24 7.52 -6.96 -16.20
N PHE A 25 7.95 -5.69 -16.22
CA PHE A 25 7.19 -4.58 -16.77
C PHE A 25 7.64 -4.26 -18.19
N VAL A 26 6.71 -3.77 -19.00
CA VAL A 26 7.04 -3.18 -20.30
C VAL A 26 7.91 -1.94 -20.08
N GLU A 27 8.99 -1.80 -20.83
CA GLU A 27 9.98 -0.72 -20.66
C GLU A 27 9.35 0.69 -20.63
N GLY A 28 8.37 0.93 -21.49
CA GLY A 28 7.62 2.20 -21.52
C GLY A 28 6.80 2.48 -20.26
N TYR A 29 6.35 1.45 -19.54
CA TYR A 29 5.59 1.61 -18.31
C TYR A 29 6.48 2.11 -17.17
N VAL A 30 7.65 1.48 -16.98
CA VAL A 30 8.62 1.86 -15.94
C VAL A 30 9.18 3.25 -16.21
N ARG A 31 9.45 3.57 -17.47
CA ARG A 31 9.94 4.90 -17.88
C ARG A 31 8.96 6.02 -17.53
N ASN A 32 7.66 5.77 -17.69
CA ASN A 32 6.62 6.76 -17.41
C ASN A 32 6.17 6.77 -15.95
N ASN A 33 6.42 5.68 -15.20
CA ASN A 33 6.04 5.52 -13.80
C ASN A 33 7.23 5.01 -12.99
N PRO A 34 8.29 5.79 -12.79
CA PRO A 34 9.44 5.32 -12.02
C PRO A 34 9.01 4.96 -10.59
N PRO A 35 9.51 3.85 -10.00
CA PRO A 35 9.18 3.49 -8.63
C PRO A 35 9.57 4.62 -7.67
N ALA A 36 8.59 5.16 -6.96
CA ALA A 36 8.81 6.18 -5.96
C ALA A 36 9.28 5.50 -4.66
N PHE A 37 10.57 5.61 -4.37
CA PHE A 37 11.15 5.22 -3.10
C PHE A 37 11.00 6.38 -2.12
N ARG A 38 10.20 6.19 -1.07
CA ARG A 38 10.08 7.16 0.03
C ARG A 38 10.63 6.55 1.30
N ALA A 39 11.43 7.36 2.02
CA ALA A 39 11.76 7.08 3.41
C ALA A 39 10.46 6.81 4.17
N TYR A 40 10.41 5.65 4.84
CA TYR A 40 9.27 5.31 5.69
C TYR A 40 9.35 6.18 6.94
N ASP A 41 8.61 7.28 6.95
CA ASP A 41 8.42 8.07 8.16
C ASP A 41 7.25 7.46 8.94
N ALA A 42 7.58 6.59 9.90
CA ALA A 42 6.60 5.96 10.78
C ALA A 42 5.78 6.99 11.58
N ALA A 43 6.30 8.22 11.73
CA ALA A 43 5.60 9.31 12.43
C ALA A 43 4.55 10.01 11.55
N ALA A 44 4.55 9.78 10.23
CA ALA A 44 3.60 10.37 9.28
C ALA A 44 2.49 9.40 8.88
N ALA A 45 2.46 8.18 9.43
CA ALA A 45 1.23 7.41 9.43
C ALA A 45 0.19 8.28 10.14
N PRO A 46 -0.91 8.70 9.48
CA PRO A 46 -1.98 9.32 10.23
C PRO A 46 -2.31 8.35 11.35
N ASP A 47 -2.35 8.85 12.59
CA ASP A 47 -3.01 8.12 13.66
C ASP A 47 -4.42 7.84 13.13
N ALA A 48 -4.59 6.66 12.53
CA ALA A 48 -5.91 6.11 12.33
C ALA A 48 -6.48 6.14 13.74
N PRO A 49 -7.62 6.81 13.98
CA PRO A 49 -8.20 6.82 15.30
C PRO A 49 -8.55 5.38 15.61
N ALA A 50 -7.65 4.66 16.28
CA ALA A 50 -7.87 3.34 16.84
C ALA A 50 -8.71 3.52 18.11
N GLY A 51 -9.86 4.16 17.96
CA GLY A 51 -10.95 4.10 18.90
C GLY A 51 -11.87 2.97 18.46
N GLU A 52 -12.50 2.30 19.41
CA GLU A 52 -13.47 1.21 19.19
C GLU A 52 -14.49 1.54 18.07
N SER A 53 -14.85 2.82 17.94
CA SER A 53 -15.76 3.32 16.89
C SER A 53 -15.25 3.15 15.45
N ALA A 54 -13.94 3.18 15.19
CA ALA A 54 -13.39 3.02 13.85
C ALA A 54 -13.36 1.54 13.43
N GLU A 55 -13.11 0.65 14.39
CA GLU A 55 -13.19 -0.79 14.14
C GLU A 55 -14.61 -1.23 13.83
N ASP A 56 -15.61 -0.69 14.52
CA ASP A 56 -17.01 -1.04 14.29
C ASP A 56 -17.52 -0.55 12.94
N ALA A 57 -17.12 0.65 12.52
CA ALA A 57 -17.40 1.16 11.17
C ALA A 57 -16.73 0.32 10.08
N LEU A 58 -15.49 -0.14 10.32
CA LEU A 58 -14.77 -1.02 9.40
C LEU A 58 -15.44 -2.40 9.32
N LYS A 59 -15.84 -2.99 10.45
CA LYS A 59 -16.58 -4.26 10.50
C LYS A 59 -17.91 -4.18 9.76
N ALA A 60 -18.68 -3.11 9.96
CA ALA A 60 -19.95 -2.90 9.25
C ALA A 60 -19.75 -2.80 7.73
N THR A 61 -18.70 -2.10 7.30
CA THR A 61 -18.35 -2.01 5.87
C THR A 61 -17.97 -3.38 5.31
N LEU A 62 -17.14 -4.14 6.02
CA LEU A 62 -16.72 -5.48 5.62
C LEU A 62 -17.88 -6.49 5.59
N GLN A 63 -18.85 -6.36 6.50
CA GLN A 63 -20.10 -7.14 6.48
C GLN A 63 -20.96 -6.79 5.26
N SER A 64 -21.11 -5.50 4.93
CA SER A 64 -21.89 -5.08 3.75
C SER A 64 -21.31 -5.58 2.43
N LEU A 65 -19.99 -5.78 2.40
CA LEU A 65 -19.26 -6.32 1.26
C LEU A 65 -19.20 -7.85 1.26
N GLY A 66 -19.73 -8.51 2.29
CA GLY A 66 -19.81 -9.97 2.41
C GLY A 66 -18.49 -10.65 2.81
N TYR A 67 -17.51 -9.90 3.29
CA TYR A 67 -16.23 -10.45 3.78
C TYR A 67 -16.31 -10.97 5.21
N LEU A 68 -17.29 -10.49 5.99
CA LEU A 68 -17.66 -11.01 7.31
C LEU A 68 -19.09 -11.54 7.23
N ASN A 69 -19.28 -12.81 7.60
CA ASN A 69 -20.59 -13.44 7.79
C ASN A 69 -20.88 -13.58 9.28
#